data_AF-A0A415ZIB2-F1
#
_entry.id   AF-A0A415ZIB2-F1
#
_cell.length_a   1.000
_cell.length_b   1.000
_cell.length_c   1.000
_cell.angle_alpha   90.00
_cell.angle_beta   90.00
_cell.angle_gamma   90.00
#
_symmetry.space_group_name_H-M   'P 1'
#
loop_
_entity.id
_entity.type
_entity.pdbx_description
1 polymer ?
#
loop_
_entity_poly.entity_id
_entity_poly.type
_entity_poly.pdbx_seq_one_letter_code
_entity_poly.pdbx_strand_id
1 'polypeptide(L)'
;MRTQQNPYMTGDFFTMICKQIEFPKIVETSVPDAKSRPITRADGVFYSRIDQNWTGDSIRLDVWLEYPAPKNRAVRLGTFLTRGRGPHAMRDMARLMADFMYVAGRFIKTHPEDFQWEGYRVSGITEDGTSSGTVYCDRVCTAMPQVVKLLKTNPYVQFFDDKEQEACYFRMGTNGMLSEYGTLEACQKAAQDAIRESEAKNPAESPEEECRPEAEETAKEEKEESEK
;
A
#
# COMPACT_ATOMS: atom_id res chain seq x y z
N MET A 1 6.71 -8.50 -0.20
CA MET A 1 5.53 -9.39 -0.05
C MET A 1 5.48 -9.87 1.39
N ARG A 2 4.28 -10.05 1.97
CA ARG A 2 4.18 -10.49 3.37
C ARG A 2 4.92 -11.80 3.57
N THR A 3 5.78 -11.85 4.59
CA THR A 3 6.39 -13.08 5.10
C THR A 3 5.49 -13.73 6.16
N GLN A 4 4.67 -12.93 6.85
CA GLN A 4 3.76 -13.39 7.90
C GLN A 4 2.38 -13.71 7.35
N GLN A 5 1.80 -14.81 7.82
CA GLN A 5 0.41 -15.22 7.55
C GLN A 5 -0.61 -14.55 8.48
N ASN A 6 -0.16 -13.97 9.59
CA ASN A 6 -0.99 -13.30 10.60
C ASN A 6 -0.24 -12.07 11.15
N PRO A 7 -0.93 -11.07 11.72
CA PRO A 7 -0.28 -9.94 12.39
C PRO A 7 0.63 -10.40 13.54
N TYR A 8 1.81 -9.78 13.67
CA TYR A 8 2.66 -10.00 14.84
C TYR A 8 1.92 -9.65 16.13
N MET A 9 1.91 -10.54 17.11
CA MET A 9 1.38 -10.25 18.44
C MET A 9 2.43 -9.47 19.27
N THR A 10 2.00 -8.52 20.11
CA THR A 10 2.93 -7.59 20.80
C THR A 10 3.96 -8.28 21.68
N GLY A 11 3.58 -9.35 22.38
CA GLY A 11 4.52 -10.14 23.20
C GLY A 11 5.53 -10.93 22.36
N ASP A 12 5.11 -11.45 21.20
CA ASP A 12 5.99 -12.20 20.30
C ASP A 12 6.96 -11.26 19.58
N PHE A 13 6.48 -10.09 19.13
CA PHE A 13 7.32 -9.04 18.56
C PHE A 13 8.36 -8.54 19.57
N PHE A 14 7.95 -8.26 20.82
CA PHE A 14 8.88 -7.90 21.90
C PHE A 14 9.95 -8.98 22.12
N THR A 15 9.53 -10.25 22.21
CA THR A 15 10.43 -11.40 22.42
C THR A 15 11.37 -11.64 21.21
N MET A 16 10.91 -11.32 20.00
CA MET A 16 11.67 -11.42 18.76
C MET A 16 12.75 -10.32 18.66
N ILE A 17 12.41 -9.06 18.99
CA ILE A 17 13.39 -7.96 19.05
C ILE A 17 14.40 -8.16 20.19
N CYS A 18 13.96 -8.69 21.35
CA CYS A 18 14.87 -9.00 22.47
C CYS A 18 15.98 -10.01 22.10
N LYS A 19 15.80 -10.84 21.07
CA LYS A 19 16.84 -11.76 20.55
C LYS A 19 17.84 -11.10 19.61
N GLN A 20 17.64 -9.83 19.24
CA GLN A 20 18.46 -9.08 18.29
C GLN A 20 19.27 -7.93 18.94
N ILE A 21 19.19 -7.76 20.26
CA ILE A 21 19.88 -6.71 21.03
C ILE A 21 20.71 -7.33 22.17
N GLU A 22 21.84 -6.72 22.50
CA GLU A 22 22.62 -7.12 23.68
C GLU A 22 21.99 -6.53 24.95
N PHE A 23 21.75 -7.38 25.96
CA PHE A 23 21.22 -6.92 27.24
C PHE A 23 22.39 -6.47 28.15
N PRO A 24 22.32 -5.26 28.75
CA PRO A 24 23.21 -4.90 29.83
C PRO A 24 23.15 -5.93 30.97
N LYS A 25 24.30 -6.31 31.53
CA LYS A 25 24.42 -7.37 32.56
C LYS A 25 23.61 -7.15 33.85
N ILE A 26 23.04 -5.95 34.02
CA ILE A 26 22.13 -5.62 35.13
C ILE A 26 20.69 -6.09 34.90
N VAL A 27 20.28 -6.37 33.67
CA VAL A 27 18.90 -6.78 33.35
C VAL A 27 18.66 -8.18 33.90
N GLU A 28 17.75 -8.30 34.87
CA GLU A 28 17.42 -9.57 35.50
C GLU A 28 16.35 -10.34 34.71
N THR A 29 15.44 -9.61 34.04
CA THR A 29 14.40 -10.21 33.22
C THR A 29 13.82 -9.22 32.20
N SER A 30 13.41 -9.77 31.06
CA SER A 30 12.57 -9.13 30.03
C SER A 30 11.25 -9.88 29.94
N VAL A 31 10.13 -9.19 30.15
CA VAL A 31 8.78 -9.78 30.23
C VAL A 31 7.90 -9.17 29.14
N PRO A 32 7.35 -9.95 28.19
CA PRO A 32 6.37 -9.46 27.23
C PRO A 32 5.06 -9.04 27.93
N ASP A 33 4.30 -8.11 27.35
CA ASP A 33 3.03 -7.70 27.99
C ASP A 33 1.98 -8.83 27.97
N ALA A 34 1.40 -9.10 29.15
CA ALA A 34 0.43 -10.17 29.34
C ALA A 34 -0.90 -9.95 28.57
N LYS A 35 -1.21 -8.72 28.15
CA LYS A 35 -2.41 -8.41 27.35
C LYS A 35 -2.04 -8.29 25.86
N SER A 36 -1.37 -9.33 25.36
CA SER A 36 -0.88 -9.44 23.98
C SER A 36 -1.97 -9.09 22.95
N ARG A 37 -1.62 -8.28 21.95
CA ARG A 37 -2.54 -7.83 20.87
C ARG A 37 -1.85 -7.91 19.52
N PRO A 38 -2.60 -8.02 18.40
CA PRO A 38 -2.00 -7.91 17.08
C PRO A 38 -1.47 -6.48 16.83
N ILE A 39 -0.34 -6.41 16.14
CA ILE A 39 0.29 -5.20 15.58
C ILE A 39 -0.12 -5.12 14.11
N THR A 40 -1.06 -4.24 13.80
CA THR A 40 -1.82 -4.23 12.55
C THR A 40 -1.55 -3.03 11.65
N ARG A 41 -0.72 -2.07 12.09
CA ARG A 41 -0.25 -0.94 11.27
C ARG A 41 1.27 -0.76 11.42
N ALA A 42 1.94 -0.37 10.33
CA ALA A 42 3.37 -0.09 10.30
C ALA A 42 3.73 1.35 10.76
N ASP A 43 2.76 2.21 11.00
CA ASP A 43 2.94 3.64 11.32
C ASP A 43 2.98 3.95 12.83
N GLY A 44 3.13 2.91 13.67
CA GLY A 44 3.23 3.05 15.11
C GLY A 44 4.53 3.75 15.55
N VAL A 45 4.41 4.68 16.49
CA VAL A 45 5.54 5.38 17.10
C VAL A 45 5.94 4.67 18.39
N PHE A 46 7.24 4.44 18.60
CA PHE A 46 7.72 3.82 19.83
C PHE A 46 7.75 4.82 20.98
N TYR A 47 7.19 4.42 22.12
CA TYR A 47 7.25 5.14 23.38
C TYR A 47 7.86 4.27 24.48
N SER A 48 8.46 4.90 25.47
CA SER A 48 9.10 4.23 26.59
C SER A 48 8.97 5.04 27.88
N ARG A 49 9.20 4.36 29.01
CA ARG A 49 9.22 4.97 30.33
C ARG A 49 10.22 4.23 31.21
N ILE A 50 11.18 4.97 31.76
CA ILE A 50 12.11 4.44 32.77
C ILE A 50 11.64 4.96 34.13
N ASP A 51 11.16 4.05 34.97
CA ASP A 51 10.80 4.33 36.37
C ASP A 51 11.85 3.74 37.31
N GLN A 52 12.16 4.45 38.39
CA GLN A 52 12.70 3.83 39.60
C GLN A 52 11.55 3.65 40.61
N ASN A 53 11.54 2.55 41.36
CA ASN A 53 10.52 2.35 42.40
C ASN A 53 10.77 3.29 43.60
N TRP A 54 9.74 3.52 44.44
CA TRP A 54 9.82 4.49 45.56
C TRP A 54 10.94 4.20 46.58
N THR A 55 11.31 2.93 46.77
CA THR A 55 12.40 2.54 47.69
C THR A 55 13.79 2.66 47.05
N GLY A 56 13.89 2.96 45.76
CA GLY A 56 15.14 3.03 45.01
C GLY A 56 15.79 1.68 44.70
N ASP A 57 15.14 0.56 45.06
CA ASP A 57 15.65 -0.81 44.95
C ASP A 57 15.65 -1.37 43.53
N SER A 58 14.82 -0.86 42.63
CA SER A 58 14.69 -1.37 41.26
C SER A 58 14.38 -0.30 40.22
N ILE A 59 14.80 -0.57 38.98
CA ILE A 59 14.50 0.22 37.79
C ILE A 59 13.68 -0.65 36.82
N ARG A 60 12.65 -0.06 36.24
CA ARG A 60 11.78 -0.64 35.21
C ARG A 60 11.86 0.19 33.94
N LEU A 61 12.16 -0.44 32.81
CA LEU A 61 11.94 0.13 31.48
C LEU A 61 10.70 -0.53 30.87
N ASP A 62 9.65 0.24 30.66
CA ASP A 62 8.49 -0.17 29.88
C ASP A 62 8.60 0.35 28.44
N VAL A 63 8.13 -0.43 27.47
CA VAL A 63 8.09 -0.06 26.04
C VAL A 63 6.72 -0.31 25.41
N TRP A 64 6.28 0.65 24.59
CA TRP A 64 4.99 0.66 23.90
C TRP A 64 5.16 1.03 22.41
N LEU A 65 4.13 0.70 21.64
CA LEU A 65 3.88 1.20 20.29
C LEU A 65 2.56 1.98 20.31
N GLU A 66 2.57 3.25 19.93
CA GLU A 66 1.40 4.13 19.92
C GLU A 66 1.03 4.55 18.49
N TYR A 67 -0.25 4.43 18.16
CA TYR A 67 -0.79 4.85 16.87
C TYR A 67 -1.53 6.19 17.01
N PRO A 68 -1.30 7.16 16.10
CA PRO A 68 -1.95 8.48 16.15
C PRO A 68 -3.43 8.47 15.73
N ALA A 69 -3.95 7.32 15.26
CA ALA A 69 -5.28 7.19 14.69
C ALA A 69 -5.85 5.77 14.84
N PRO A 70 -7.19 5.58 14.86
CA PRO A 70 -8.23 6.61 14.94
C PRO A 70 -8.39 7.24 16.34
N LYS A 71 -7.68 6.72 17.34
CA LYS A 71 -7.43 7.34 18.65
C LYS A 71 -6.01 6.95 19.09
N ASN A 72 -5.34 7.79 19.87
CA ASN A 72 -4.08 7.48 20.54
C ASN A 72 -4.18 6.16 21.31
N ARG A 73 -3.64 5.09 20.71
CA ARG A 73 -3.70 3.72 21.23
C ARG A 73 -2.28 3.23 21.46
N ALA A 74 -1.73 3.57 22.62
CA ALA A 74 -0.53 2.93 23.13
C ALA A 74 -0.83 1.45 23.46
N VAL A 75 -0.10 0.53 22.84
CA VAL A 75 -0.10 -0.90 23.15
C VAL A 75 1.26 -1.27 23.71
N ARG A 76 1.29 -1.88 24.90
CA ARG A 76 2.54 -2.28 25.56
C ARG A 76 3.12 -3.49 24.84
N LEU A 77 4.42 -3.46 24.60
CA LEU A 77 5.17 -4.55 23.98
C LEU A 77 5.74 -5.46 25.07
N GLY A 78 6.36 -4.86 26.07
CA GLY A 78 6.93 -5.56 27.22
C GLY A 78 7.62 -4.64 28.21
N THR A 79 8.48 -5.24 29.02
CA THR A 79 9.10 -4.62 30.19
C THR A 79 10.47 -5.24 30.46
N PHE A 80 11.46 -4.43 30.83
CA PHE A 80 12.75 -4.87 31.36
C PHE A 80 12.87 -4.46 32.83
N LEU A 81 13.39 -5.34 33.68
CA LEU A 81 13.53 -5.13 35.12
C LEU A 81 14.97 -5.34 35.58
N THR A 82 15.40 -4.54 36.55
CA THR A 82 16.68 -4.70 37.25
C THR A 82 16.59 -4.25 38.71
N ARG A 83 17.32 -4.91 39.61
CA ARG A 83 17.64 -4.42 40.97
C ARG A 83 18.88 -3.52 41.01
N GLY A 84 19.48 -3.22 39.86
CA GLY A 84 20.54 -2.23 39.70
C GLY A 84 20.05 -0.83 40.08
N ARG A 85 20.94 -0.03 40.67
CA ARG A 85 20.58 1.22 41.34
C ARG A 85 21.42 2.40 40.86
N GLY A 86 20.86 3.60 40.99
CA GLY A 86 21.58 4.85 40.77
C GLY A 86 21.97 5.13 39.31
N PRO A 87 22.82 6.16 39.07
CA PRO A 87 23.01 6.75 37.75
C PRO A 87 23.61 5.83 36.69
N HIS A 88 24.36 4.79 37.07
CA HIS A 88 24.91 3.85 36.09
C HIS A 88 23.84 2.91 35.55
N ALA A 89 23.05 2.29 36.45
CA ALA A 89 21.94 1.43 36.04
C ALA A 89 20.89 2.19 35.22
N MET A 90 20.58 3.45 35.57
CA MET A 90 19.70 4.30 34.77
C MET A 90 20.23 4.55 33.35
N ARG A 91 21.54 4.77 33.17
CA ARG A 91 22.16 4.94 31.84
C ARG A 91 22.15 3.67 31.02
N ASP A 92 22.39 2.51 31.64
CA ASP A 92 22.38 1.24 30.92
C ASP A 92 20.97 0.80 30.51
N MET A 93 19.95 1.08 31.34
CA MET A 93 18.55 0.93 30.94
C MET A 93 18.16 1.93 29.82
N ALA A 94 18.72 3.14 29.81
CA ALA A 94 18.51 4.11 28.74
C ALA A 94 19.21 3.75 27.41
N ARG A 95 20.34 3.01 27.47
CA ARG A 95 20.97 2.39 26.28
C ARG A 95 20.07 1.31 25.69
N LEU A 96 19.70 0.33 26.52
CA LEU A 96 18.79 -0.76 26.14
C LEU A 96 17.48 -0.26 25.51
N MET A 97 16.93 0.84 26.02
CA MET A 97 15.77 1.54 25.45
C MET A 97 16.03 2.03 24.02
N ALA A 98 17.15 2.70 23.78
CA ALA A 98 17.53 3.20 22.47
C ALA A 98 17.83 2.05 21.49
N ASP A 99 18.53 1.01 21.94
CA ASP A 99 18.87 -0.17 21.14
C ASP A 99 17.61 -0.95 20.72
N PHE A 100 16.68 -1.19 21.66
CA PHE A 100 15.38 -1.79 21.38
C PHE A 100 14.57 -0.96 20.37
N MET A 101 14.47 0.36 20.58
CA MET A 101 13.74 1.27 19.68
C MET A 101 14.35 1.30 18.27
N TYR A 102 15.68 1.34 18.16
CA TYR A 102 16.38 1.33 16.89
C TYR A 102 16.17 0.03 16.12
N VAL A 103 16.34 -1.13 16.77
CA VAL A 103 16.18 -2.43 16.11
C VAL A 103 14.71 -2.70 15.77
N ALA A 104 13.76 -2.40 16.67
CA ALA A 104 12.33 -2.56 16.40
C ALA A 104 11.84 -1.64 15.27
N GLY A 105 12.21 -0.36 15.29
CA GLY A 105 11.88 0.59 14.23
C GLY A 105 12.52 0.24 12.88
N ARG A 106 13.76 -0.25 12.89
CA ARG A 106 14.42 -0.77 11.69
C ARG A 106 13.71 -2.00 11.14
N PHE A 107 13.32 -2.95 11.98
CA PHE A 107 12.63 -4.18 11.58
C PHE A 107 11.27 -3.90 10.92
N ILE A 108 10.46 -3.01 11.51
CA ILE A 108 9.18 -2.59 10.91
C ILE A 108 9.44 -1.88 9.57
N LYS A 109 10.44 -0.99 9.51
CA LYS A 109 10.78 -0.25 8.28
C LYS A 109 11.27 -1.13 7.12
N THR A 110 11.87 -2.30 7.40
CA THR A 110 12.33 -3.23 6.35
C THR A 110 11.29 -4.28 5.96
N HIS A 111 10.21 -4.45 6.74
CA HIS A 111 9.13 -5.41 6.47
C HIS A 111 7.74 -4.79 6.67
N PRO A 112 7.45 -3.57 6.16
CA PRO A 112 6.23 -2.83 6.49
C PRO A 112 4.94 -3.61 6.17
N GLU A 113 4.96 -4.47 5.15
CA GLU A 113 3.81 -5.29 4.77
C GLU A 113 3.39 -6.30 5.85
N ASP A 114 4.35 -6.82 6.65
CA ASP A 114 4.09 -7.74 7.77
C ASP A 114 3.45 -7.03 8.98
N PHE A 115 3.36 -5.70 8.92
CA PHE A 115 2.70 -4.84 9.87
C PHE A 115 1.52 -4.06 9.24
N GLN A 116 1.19 -4.24 7.97
CA GLN A 116 0.05 -3.58 7.32
C GLN A 116 -1.10 -4.57 7.19
N TRP A 117 -2.01 -4.60 8.15
CA TRP A 117 -3.19 -5.50 8.24
C TRP A 117 -4.52 -4.74 8.38
N GLU A 118 -4.48 -3.42 8.26
CA GLU A 118 -5.61 -2.50 8.23
C GLU A 118 -5.32 -1.45 7.15
N GLY A 119 -6.33 -0.68 6.75
CA GLY A 119 -6.17 0.38 5.75
C GLY A 119 -6.28 -0.15 4.31
N TYR A 120 -5.70 0.60 3.37
CA TYR A 120 -6.04 0.50 1.96
C TYR A 120 -4.80 0.53 1.07
N ARG A 121 -4.75 -0.37 0.08
CA ARG A 121 -3.78 -0.32 -1.02
C ARG A 121 -4.48 0.11 -2.31
N VAL A 122 -4.01 1.17 -2.92
CA VAL A 122 -4.54 1.72 -4.17
C VAL A 122 -3.48 1.59 -5.27
N SER A 123 -3.79 0.88 -6.34
CA SER A 123 -2.85 0.58 -7.43
C SER A 123 -3.38 1.04 -8.78
N GLY A 124 -2.54 1.72 -9.57
CA GLY A 124 -2.87 1.99 -10.98
C GLY A 124 -2.77 0.69 -11.79
N ILE A 125 -3.72 0.44 -12.69
CA ILE A 125 -3.78 -0.77 -13.53
C ILE A 125 -3.83 -0.34 -15.00
N THR A 126 -2.92 -0.85 -15.83
CA THR A 126 -2.83 -0.60 -17.28
C THR A 126 -3.81 -1.48 -18.08
N GLU A 127 -3.95 -1.26 -19.39
CA GLU A 127 -4.99 -1.96 -20.19
C GLU A 127 -4.78 -3.48 -20.25
N ASP A 128 -3.53 -3.92 -20.24
CA ASP A 128 -3.10 -5.33 -20.15
C ASP A 128 -3.34 -5.97 -18.77
N GLY A 129 -3.78 -5.18 -17.77
CA GLY A 129 -4.02 -5.61 -16.40
C GLY A 129 -2.80 -5.54 -15.47
N THR A 130 -1.65 -5.06 -15.95
CA THR A 130 -0.44 -4.91 -15.12
C THR A 130 -0.58 -3.77 -14.10
N SER A 131 0.01 -3.91 -12.92
CA SER A 131 0.04 -2.85 -11.91
C SER A 131 1.20 -1.87 -12.15
N SER A 132 0.89 -0.58 -12.29
CA SER A 132 1.88 0.50 -12.46
C SER A 132 2.49 1.01 -11.14
N GLY A 133 2.04 0.47 -10.00
CA GLY A 133 2.54 0.81 -8.67
C GLY A 133 1.41 0.99 -7.64
N THR A 134 1.74 0.76 -6.37
CA THR A 134 0.77 0.73 -5.26
C THR A 134 1.09 1.80 -4.21
N VAL A 135 0.06 2.53 -3.76
CA VAL A 135 0.10 3.48 -2.64
C VAL A 135 -0.68 2.89 -1.47
N TYR A 136 -0.08 2.86 -0.28
CA TYR A 136 -0.78 2.51 0.97
C TYR A 136 -1.38 3.78 1.62
N CYS A 137 -2.57 3.65 2.20
CA CYS A 137 -3.33 4.73 2.85
C CYS A 137 -4.03 4.19 4.11
N ASP A 138 -3.93 4.89 5.24
CA ASP A 138 -4.46 4.41 6.52
C ASP A 138 -5.99 4.52 6.66
N ARG A 139 -6.67 5.19 5.74
CA ARG A 139 -8.13 5.48 5.76
C ARG A 139 -8.71 5.58 4.35
N VAL A 140 -9.99 5.23 4.20
CA VAL A 140 -10.74 5.40 2.94
C VAL A 140 -10.73 6.84 2.42
N CYS A 141 -10.78 7.83 3.33
CA CYS A 141 -10.74 9.25 2.96
C CYS A 141 -9.37 9.76 2.48
N THR A 142 -8.28 9.03 2.73
CA THR A 142 -6.96 9.31 2.13
C THR A 142 -6.71 8.46 0.88
N ALA A 143 -7.33 7.28 0.79
CA ALA A 143 -7.26 6.36 -0.34
C ALA A 143 -8.07 6.82 -1.58
N MET A 144 -9.34 7.23 -1.42
CA MET A 144 -10.18 7.66 -2.56
C MET A 144 -9.60 8.85 -3.37
N PRO A 145 -8.94 9.85 -2.76
CA PRO A 145 -8.16 10.85 -3.50
C PRO A 145 -7.02 10.26 -4.35
N GLN A 146 -6.39 9.14 -3.94
CA GLN A 146 -5.41 8.45 -4.79
C GLN A 146 -6.07 7.73 -5.96
N VAL A 147 -7.28 7.18 -5.81
CA VAL A 147 -8.05 6.58 -6.91
C VAL A 147 -8.28 7.61 -8.02
N VAL A 148 -8.85 8.77 -7.67
CA VAL A 148 -9.13 9.86 -8.63
C VAL A 148 -7.85 10.46 -9.22
N LYS A 149 -6.72 10.40 -8.50
CA LYS A 149 -5.40 10.82 -9.00
C LYS A 149 -4.82 9.81 -10.00
N LEU A 150 -4.85 8.52 -9.69
CA LEU A 150 -4.26 7.45 -10.51
C LEU A 150 -5.06 7.21 -11.80
N LEU A 151 -6.38 7.40 -11.79
CA LEU A 151 -7.23 7.36 -12.99
C LEU A 151 -6.94 8.47 -14.01
N LYS A 152 -6.04 9.42 -13.73
CA LYS A 152 -5.57 10.41 -14.71
C LYS A 152 -4.49 9.87 -15.66
N THR A 153 -3.89 8.73 -15.31
CA THR A 153 -2.76 8.13 -16.03
C THR A 153 -2.89 6.61 -16.20
N ASN A 154 -3.98 6.03 -15.72
CA ASN A 154 -4.28 4.60 -15.79
C ASN A 154 -5.76 4.43 -16.17
N PRO A 155 -6.12 3.51 -17.08
CA PRO A 155 -7.50 3.24 -17.46
C PRO A 155 -8.34 2.71 -16.30
N TYR A 156 -7.71 1.94 -15.40
CA TYR A 156 -8.35 1.35 -14.23
C TYR A 156 -7.49 1.58 -12.97
N VAL A 157 -8.13 1.50 -11.80
CA VAL A 157 -7.46 1.51 -10.49
C VAL A 157 -8.01 0.39 -9.63
N GLN A 158 -7.14 -0.44 -9.07
CA GLN A 158 -7.49 -1.38 -8.00
C GLN A 158 -7.50 -0.63 -6.66
N PHE A 159 -8.52 -0.88 -5.86
CA PHE A 159 -8.63 -0.47 -4.46
C PHE A 159 -8.79 -1.74 -3.62
N PHE A 160 -7.89 -1.97 -2.67
CA PHE A 160 -7.85 -3.18 -1.85
C PHE A 160 -7.98 -2.79 -0.36
N ASP A 161 -8.93 -3.38 0.37
CA ASP A 161 -9.06 -3.23 1.82
C ASP A 161 -8.22 -4.32 2.52
N ASP A 162 -7.22 -3.90 3.29
CA ASP A 162 -6.30 -4.84 3.94
C ASP A 162 -6.85 -5.52 5.19
N LYS A 163 -7.98 -5.05 5.72
CA LYS A 163 -8.69 -5.71 6.83
C LYS A 163 -9.63 -6.80 6.31
N GLU A 164 -10.42 -6.51 5.28
CA GLU A 164 -11.37 -7.50 4.72
C GLU A 164 -10.70 -8.45 3.71
N GLN A 165 -9.52 -8.10 3.19
CA GLN A 165 -8.80 -8.80 2.11
C GLN A 165 -9.57 -8.85 0.77
N GLU A 166 -10.47 -7.89 0.55
CA GLU A 166 -11.25 -7.73 -0.67
C GLU A 166 -10.69 -6.61 -1.57
N ALA A 167 -11.00 -6.68 -2.88
CA ALA A 167 -10.61 -5.70 -3.87
C ALA A 167 -11.79 -5.28 -4.74
N CYS A 168 -11.92 -3.98 -4.99
CA CYS A 168 -12.78 -3.43 -6.04
C CYS A 168 -11.95 -2.64 -7.05
N TYR A 169 -12.54 -2.38 -8.21
CA TYR A 169 -11.89 -1.78 -9.37
C TYR A 169 -12.67 -0.57 -9.84
N PHE A 170 -11.99 0.56 -9.94
CA PHE A 170 -12.55 1.82 -10.38
C PHE A 170 -12.13 2.13 -11.83
N ARG A 171 -13.02 2.79 -12.58
CA ARG A 171 -12.69 3.48 -13.83
C ARG A 171 -13.38 4.83 -13.91
N MET A 172 -12.88 5.71 -14.77
CA MET A 172 -13.60 6.91 -15.15
C MET A 172 -14.55 6.60 -16.32
N GLY A 173 -15.82 7.00 -16.21
CA GLY A 173 -16.77 6.99 -17.33
C GLY A 173 -16.48 8.11 -18.32
N THR A 174 -16.97 7.98 -19.55
CA THR A 174 -16.87 9.02 -20.61
C THR A 174 -17.60 10.32 -20.24
N ASN A 175 -18.54 10.24 -19.31
CA ASN A 175 -19.23 11.38 -18.67
C ASN A 175 -18.44 12.01 -17.50
N GLY A 176 -17.21 11.57 -17.22
CA GLY A 176 -16.41 12.03 -16.08
C GLY A 176 -16.88 11.52 -14.71
N MET A 177 -17.79 10.53 -14.67
CA MET A 177 -18.27 9.93 -13.42
C MET A 177 -17.44 8.71 -13.04
N LEU A 178 -17.05 8.63 -11.76
CA LEU A 178 -16.37 7.46 -11.20
C LEU A 178 -17.34 6.26 -11.15
N SER A 179 -16.91 5.11 -11.66
CA SER A 179 -17.67 3.85 -11.62
C SER A 179 -16.86 2.75 -10.92
N GLU A 180 -17.54 1.89 -10.15
CA GLU A 180 -16.95 0.83 -9.32
C GLU A 180 -17.44 -0.56 -9.76
N TYR A 181 -16.54 -1.54 -9.71
CA TYR A 181 -16.77 -2.92 -10.14
C TYR A 181 -16.07 -3.91 -9.19
N GLY A 182 -16.69 -5.08 -8.93
CA GLY A 182 -16.10 -6.10 -8.05
C GLY A 182 -14.90 -6.86 -8.64
N THR A 183 -14.69 -6.82 -9.96
CA THR A 183 -13.53 -7.48 -10.60
C THR A 183 -12.97 -6.63 -11.75
N LEU A 184 -11.72 -6.91 -12.14
CA LEU A 184 -11.06 -6.22 -13.25
C LEU A 184 -11.73 -6.53 -14.59
N GLU A 185 -12.14 -7.78 -14.81
CA GLU A 185 -12.79 -8.25 -16.04
C GLU A 185 -14.16 -7.59 -16.22
N ALA A 186 -14.92 -7.40 -15.13
CA ALA A 186 -16.17 -6.65 -15.15
C ALA A 186 -15.94 -5.17 -15.51
N CYS A 187 -14.87 -4.57 -14.97
CA CYS A 187 -14.47 -3.18 -15.23
C CYS A 187 -14.01 -2.97 -16.69
N GLN A 188 -13.17 -3.88 -17.21
CA GLN A 188 -12.70 -3.92 -18.60
C GLN A 188 -13.85 -4.16 -19.58
N LYS A 189 -14.73 -5.14 -19.30
CA LYS A 189 -15.92 -5.40 -20.14
C LYS A 189 -16.82 -4.16 -20.21
N ALA A 190 -17.09 -3.52 -19.08
CA ALA A 190 -17.90 -2.30 -19.04
C ALA A 190 -17.22 -1.09 -19.73
N ALA A 191 -15.90 -1.13 -19.97
CA ALA A 191 -15.21 -0.18 -20.84
C ALA A 191 -15.41 -0.52 -22.33
N GLN A 192 -15.23 -1.79 -22.72
CA GLN A 192 -15.44 -2.25 -24.11
C GLN A 192 -16.89 -2.04 -24.58
N ASP A 193 -17.88 -2.37 -23.75
CA ASP A 193 -19.29 -2.21 -24.09
C ASP A 193 -19.68 -0.72 -24.21
N ALA A 194 -19.07 0.15 -23.41
CA ALA A 194 -19.26 1.60 -23.53
C ALA A 194 -18.62 2.21 -24.79
N ILE A 195 -17.51 1.66 -25.27
CA ILE A 195 -16.89 2.05 -26.55
C ILE A 195 -17.83 1.66 -27.70
N ARG A 196 -18.26 0.39 -27.75
CA ARG A 196 -19.23 -0.13 -28.74
C ARG A 196 -20.53 0.70 -28.78
N GLU A 197 -21.05 1.07 -27.61
CA GLU A 197 -22.22 1.93 -27.50
C GLU A 197 -22.00 3.36 -28.04
N SER A 198 -20.77 3.86 -28.07
CA SER A 198 -20.44 5.17 -28.64
C SER A 198 -20.24 5.10 -30.16
N GLU A 199 -19.57 4.04 -30.65
CA GLU A 199 -19.40 3.74 -32.08
C GLU A 199 -20.75 3.49 -32.77
N ALA A 200 -21.65 2.76 -32.11
CA ALA A 200 -23.00 2.51 -32.61
C ALA A 200 -23.91 3.77 -32.64
N LYS A 201 -23.55 4.84 -31.92
CA LYS A 201 -24.27 6.12 -31.91
C LYS A 201 -23.67 7.16 -32.86
N ASN A 202 -22.38 7.04 -33.16
CA ASN A 202 -21.67 7.82 -34.18
C ASN A 202 -20.99 6.86 -35.18
N PRO A 203 -21.72 6.30 -36.17
CA PRO A 203 -21.10 5.57 -37.26
C PRO A 203 -20.11 6.49 -37.98
N ALA A 204 -18.87 6.03 -38.16
CA ALA A 204 -17.91 6.79 -38.95
C ALA A 204 -18.41 6.93 -40.40
N GLU A 205 -18.36 8.15 -40.96
CA GLU A 205 -18.59 8.35 -42.38
C GLU A 205 -17.55 7.53 -43.16
N SER A 206 -18.04 6.60 -43.99
CA SER A 206 -17.22 5.89 -44.95
C SER A 206 -16.57 6.91 -45.91
N PRO A 207 -15.29 6.75 -46.28
CA PRO A 207 -14.71 7.57 -47.33
C PRO A 207 -15.57 7.48 -48.59
N GLU A 208 -15.98 8.61 -49.15
CA GLU A 208 -16.80 8.62 -50.37
C GLU A 208 -16.02 7.95 -51.51
N GLU A 209 -16.62 6.93 -52.13
CA GLU A 209 -16.01 6.21 -53.24
C GLU A 209 -16.05 7.09 -54.50
N GLU A 210 -14.93 7.75 -54.79
CA GLU A 210 -14.84 8.83 -55.77
C GLU A 210 -15.23 8.37 -57.18
N CYS A 211 -16.45 8.73 -57.61
CA CYS A 211 -17.04 8.28 -58.87
C CYS A 211 -16.18 8.64 -60.09
N ARG A 212 -15.70 7.61 -60.79
CA ARG A 212 -15.16 7.74 -62.15
C ARG A 212 -16.23 8.24 -63.13
N PRO A 213 -15.94 9.26 -63.95
CA PRO A 213 -16.69 9.52 -65.17
C PRO A 213 -16.14 8.70 -66.35
N GLU A 214 -16.97 7.83 -66.91
CA GLU A 214 -16.97 7.54 -68.35
C GLU A 214 -17.77 8.65 -69.06
N ALA A 215 -17.51 9.04 -70.31
CA ALA A 215 -16.40 8.82 -71.23
C ALA A 215 -16.48 9.92 -72.32
N GLU A 216 -15.53 10.00 -73.26
CA GLU A 216 -15.88 10.47 -74.60
C GLU A 216 -15.01 9.84 -75.69
N GLU A 217 -15.63 9.56 -76.84
CA GLU A 217 -15.09 8.76 -77.94
C GLU A 217 -14.73 9.67 -79.12
N THR A 218 -13.47 9.68 -79.55
CA THR A 218 -13.06 10.31 -80.83
C THR A 218 -12.07 9.42 -81.59
N ALA A 219 -12.59 8.65 -82.54
CA ALA A 219 -11.76 7.89 -83.48
C ALA A 219 -11.19 8.79 -84.58
N LYS A 220 -9.92 8.57 -84.95
CA LYS A 220 -9.42 8.88 -86.30
C LYS A 220 -8.12 8.16 -86.67
N GLU A 221 -8.10 7.69 -87.91
CA GLU A 221 -6.92 7.36 -88.72
C GLU A 221 -5.96 8.58 -88.82
N GLU A 222 -4.66 8.51 -89.11
CA GLU A 222 -3.72 7.44 -89.54
C GLU A 222 -2.28 7.89 -89.07
N LYS A 223 -1.09 7.31 -89.37
CA LYS A 223 -0.59 6.34 -90.36
C LYS A 223 0.71 5.64 -89.87
N GLU A 224 1.59 5.29 -90.81
CA GLU A 224 3.01 4.87 -90.74
C GLU A 224 3.90 5.99 -90.09
N GLU A 225 5.18 5.82 -89.75
CA GLU A 225 6.25 4.96 -90.31
C GLU A 225 7.21 4.35 -89.27
N SER A 226 7.96 3.35 -89.74
CA SER A 226 9.29 2.92 -89.27
C SER A 226 10.29 4.10 -89.18
N GLU A 227 11.32 4.14 -88.33
CA GLU A 227 12.47 3.24 -88.12
C GLU A 227 13.15 3.60 -86.76
N LYS A 228 14.14 2.88 -86.17
CA LYS A 228 14.93 1.69 -86.56
C LYS A 228 15.44 0.98 -85.30
#